data_AF-A0A2N5YNN7-F1
#
_entry.id   AF-A0A2N5YNN7-F1
#
_cell.length_a   1.000
_cell.length_b   1.000
_cell.length_c   1.000
_cell.angle_alpha   90.00
_cell.angle_beta   90.00
_cell.angle_gamma   90.00
#
_symmetry.space_group_name_H-M   'P 1'
#
loop_
_entity.id
_entity.type
_entity.pdbx_description
1 polymer ?
#
loop_
_entity_poly.entity_id
_entity_poly.type
_entity_poly.pdbx_seq_one_letter_code
_entity_poly.pdbx_strand_id
1 'polypeptide(L)' 'KSIMPEITIVAQTAHAMADDRKRSLDMGCDDYISKPILQEELHRLLNKYL' A
#
# COMPACT_ATOMS: atom_id res chain seq x y z
N LYS A 1 -5.91 -9.90 -7.51
CA LYS A 1 -7.03 -9.12 -8.13
C LYS A 1 -7.96 -9.95 -9.03
N SER A 2 -8.13 -11.26 -8.82
CA SER A 2 -8.97 -12.12 -9.69
C SER A 2 -10.48 -12.07 -9.39
N ILE A 3 -10.87 -11.79 -8.14
CA ILE A 3 -12.27 -11.79 -7.71
C ILE A 3 -12.85 -10.37 -7.69
N MET A 4 -12.05 -9.39 -7.27
CA MET A 4 -12.38 -7.97 -7.25
C MET A 4 -11.20 -7.20 -7.84
N PRO A 5 -11.18 -6.90 -9.15
CA PRO A 5 -10.05 -6.22 -9.77
C PRO A 5 -9.96 -4.74 -9.41
N GLU A 6 -11.10 -4.10 -9.20
CA GLU A 6 -11.20 -2.66 -8.91
C GLU A 6 -10.95 -2.31 -7.43
N ILE A 7 -10.91 -3.30 -6.53
CA ILE A 7 -10.61 -3.02 -5.12
C ILE A 7 -9.18 -2.53 -4.99
N THR A 8 -8.99 -1.37 -4.36
CA THR A 8 -7.66 -0.85 -4.05
C THR A 8 -7.06 -1.61 -2.87
N ILE A 9 -5.85 -2.13 -3.06
CA ILE A 9 -5.11 -2.89 -2.05
C ILE A 9 -3.83 -2.11 -1.71
N VAL A 10 -3.73 -1.64 -0.46
CA VAL A 10 -2.53 -0.99 0.07
C VAL A 10 -1.82 -1.94 1.03
N ALA A 11 -0.57 -2.29 0.74
CA ALA A 11 0.23 -3.16 1.59
C ALA A 11 0.79 -2.41 2.80
N GLN A 12 0.66 -2.95 4.01
CA GLN A 12 1.30 -2.39 5.21
C GLN A 12 2.55 -3.19 5.57
N THR A 13 3.73 -2.56 5.55
CA THR A 13 5.01 -3.27 5.80
C THR A 13 5.56 -2.94 7.19
N ALA A 14 6.27 -3.89 7.82
CA ALA A 14 6.89 -3.69 9.13
C ALA A 14 8.17 -2.84 9.06
N HIS A 15 8.88 -2.90 7.93
CA HIS A 15 10.06 -2.09 7.63
C HIS A 15 9.93 -1.49 6.22
N ALA A 16 10.43 -0.26 6.04
CA ALA A 16 10.43 0.43 4.75
C ALA A 16 11.62 0.00 3.88
N MET A 17 12.01 -1.27 3.91
CA MET A 17 13.06 -1.76 3.02
C MET A 17 12.57 -1.64 1.57
N ALA A 18 13.42 -1.13 0.67
CA ALA A 18 13.06 -0.91 -0.72
C ALA A 18 12.50 -2.18 -1.41
N ASP A 19 12.97 -3.35 -0.96
CA ASP A 19 12.52 -4.65 -1.45
C ASP A 19 11.08 -4.98 -1.06
N ASP A 20 10.62 -4.60 0.14
CA ASP A 20 9.26 -4.88 0.60
C ASP A 20 8.23 -4.07 -0.20
N ARG A 21 8.58 -2.81 -0.52
CA ARG A 21 7.78 -1.96 -1.40
C ARG A 21 7.66 -2.59 -2.78
N LYS A 22 8.80 -2.91 -3.40
CA LYS A 22 8.83 -3.45 -4.76
C LYS A 22 8.06 -4.77 -4.84
N ARG A 23 8.32 -5.69 -3.91
CA ARG A 23 7.65 -6.98 -3.83
C ARG A 23 6.14 -6.85 -3.71
N SER A 24 5.65 -5.93 -2.86
CA SER A 24 4.20 -5.74 -2.66
C SER A 24 3.51 -5.26 -3.94
N LEU A 25 4.13 -4.33 -4.67
CA LEU A 25 3.63 -3.83 -5.94
C LEU A 25 3.68 -4.89 -7.03
N ASP A 26 4.80 -5.62 -7.15
CA ASP A 26 4.96 -6.71 -8.12
C ASP A 26 3.93 -7.85 -7.90
N MET A 27 3.49 -8.05 -6.65
CA MET A 27 2.44 -9.02 -6.30
C MET A 27 1.01 -8.51 -6.55
N GLY A 28 0.84 -7.28 -7.05
CA GLY A 28 -0.44 -6.73 -7.45
C GLY A 28 -1.14 -5.87 -6.41
N CYS A 29 -0.42 -5.35 -5.41
CA CYS A 29 -0.91 -4.24 -4.58
C CYS A 29 -0.83 -2.93 -5.38
N ASP A 30 -1.74 -2.01 -5.09
CA ASP A 30 -1.82 -0.70 -5.76
C ASP A 30 -0.92 0.35 -5.11
N ASP A 31 -0.69 0.22 -3.80
CA ASP A 31 0.22 1.08 -3.05
C ASP A 31 0.74 0.37 -1.78
N TYR A 32 1.50 1.09 -0.98
CA TYR A 32 2.02 0.62 0.29
C TYR A 32 2.08 1.74 1.34
N ILE A 33 2.18 1.34 2.62
CA ILE A 33 2.46 2.21 3.75
C ILE A 33 3.33 1.48 4.78
N SER A 34 4.30 2.17 5.37
CA SER A 34 5.20 1.56 6.35
C SER A 34 4.69 1.68 7.79
N LYS A 35 5.13 0.77 8.66
CA LYS A 35 4.97 0.90 10.11
C LYS A 35 6.16 1.66 10.73
N PRO A 36 5.94 2.47 11.78
CA PRO A 36 4.63 2.88 12.30
C PRO A 36 3.89 3.78 11.30
N ILE A 37 2.56 3.63 11.20
CA ILE A 37 1.76 4.45 10.28
C ILE A 37 1.80 5.90 10.74
N LEU A 38 2.26 6.78 9.86
CA LEU A 38 2.14 8.22 10.04
C LEU A 38 0.77 8.69 9.55
N GLN A 39 0.08 9.49 10.36
CA GLN A 39 -1.27 9.97 10.05
C GLN A 39 -1.33 10.73 8.71
N GLU A 40 -0.32 11.55 8.44
CA GLU A 40 -0.21 12.31 7.18
C GLU A 40 -0.10 11.38 5.96
N GLU A 41 0.67 10.30 6.06
CA GLU A 41 0.79 9.31 4.98
C GLU A 41 -0.52 8.57 4.74
N LEU A 42 -1.22 8.21 5.81
CA LEU A 42 -2.54 7.58 5.71
C LEU A 42 -3.55 8.52 5.07
N HIS A 43 -3.64 9.77 5.51
CA HIS A 43 -4.52 10.77 4.90
C HIS A 43 -4.20 10.99 3.42
N ARG A 44 -2.92 11.02 3.05
CA ARG A 44 -2.49 11.11 1.64
C ARG A 44 -3.01 9.93 0.81
N LEU A 45 -2.96 8.72 1.35
CA LEU A 45 -3.48 7.52 0.67
C LEU A 45 -5.00 7.53 0.58
N LEU A 46 -5.69 7.91 1.64
CA LEU A 46 -7.15 8.00 1.63
C LEU A 46 -7.61 9.03 0.59
N ASN A 47 -7.05 10.24 0.59
CA ASN A 47 -7.36 11.27 -0.40
C ASN A 47 -7.01 10.88 -1.85
N LYS A 48 -6.12 9.90 -2.04
CA LYS A 48 -5.73 9.39 -3.37
C LYS A 48 -6.76 8.38 -3.91
N TYR A 49 -7.45 7.64 -3.05
CA TYR A 49 -8.24 6.46 -3.44
C TYR A 49 -9.72 6.52 -3.01
N LEU A 50 -10.12 7.48 -2.18
CA LEU A 50 -11.51 7.76 -1.76
C LEU A 50 -11.91 9.16 -2.21
#